data_AF-A0A8J9Y2H6-F1
#
_entry.id   AF-A0A8J9Y2H6-F1
#
_cell.length_a   1.000
_cell.length_b   1.000
_cell.length_c   1.000
_cell.angle_alpha   90.00
_cell.angle_beta   90.00
_cell.angle_gamma   90.00
#
_symmetry.space_group_name_H-M   'P 1'
#
loop_
_entity.id
_entity.type
_entity.pdbx_description
1 polymer ?
#
loop_
_entity_poly.entity_id
_entity_poly.type
_entity_poly.pdbx_seq_one_letter_code
_entity_poly.pdbx_strand_id
1 'polypeptide(L)'
;MNSARVRILNILLASLLHISSGCPHESENAKAVYKSGEILDQGMPITIDNIKRKLKESGVFDWQDPTLNDRERKELTKLFDAVEIMTTSRARQPASVQNIFTSLRLVERAMKKQLKEGQISETLASKFHWDKITVKRHRREKPLYHFDANTNMRVFNIAN
;
A
#
# COMPACT_ATOMS: atom_id res chain seq x y z
N MET A 1 13.80 -60.26 0.98
CA MET A 1 12.60 -59.55 1.49
C MET A 1 12.83 -58.05 1.78
N ASN A 2 13.75 -57.36 1.05
CA ASN A 2 14.16 -55.99 1.40
C ASN A 2 13.69 -54.90 0.42
N SER A 3 13.21 -55.28 -0.78
CA SER A 3 12.83 -54.31 -1.82
C SER A 3 11.44 -53.70 -1.61
N ALA A 4 10.48 -54.46 -1.08
CA ALA A 4 9.12 -53.97 -0.82
C ALA A 4 9.07 -52.93 0.32
N ARG A 5 9.90 -53.11 1.36
CA ARG A 5 9.96 -52.19 2.51
C ARG A 5 10.51 -50.81 2.14
N VAL A 6 11.52 -50.76 1.26
CA VAL A 6 12.11 -49.50 0.77
C VAL A 6 11.12 -48.74 -0.12
N ARG A 7 10.33 -49.44 -0.93
CA ARG A 7 9.30 -48.81 -1.78
C ARG A 7 8.16 -48.20 -0.96
N ILE A 8 7.70 -48.89 0.08
CA ILE A 8 6.66 -48.38 0.99
C ILE A 8 7.17 -47.14 1.76
N LEU A 9 8.44 -47.16 2.20
CA LEU A 9 9.06 -46.01 2.87
C LEU A 9 9.15 -44.78 1.93
N ASN A 10 9.53 -44.99 0.67
CA ASN A 10 9.60 -43.93 -0.34
C ASN A 10 8.23 -43.34 -0.69
N ILE A 11 7.17 -44.17 -0.73
CA ILE A 11 5.80 -43.68 -0.97
C ILE A 11 5.30 -42.85 0.22
N LEU A 12 5.57 -43.29 1.46
CA LEU A 12 5.23 -42.54 2.66
C LEU A 12 5.98 -41.20 2.75
N LEU A 13 7.29 -41.18 2.46
CA LEU A 13 8.08 -39.95 2.39
C LEU A 13 7.59 -38.97 1.31
N ALA A 14 7.22 -39.49 0.13
CA ALA A 14 6.66 -38.67 -0.95
C ALA A 14 5.31 -38.05 -0.57
N SER A 15 4.46 -38.78 0.16
CA SER A 15 3.17 -38.27 0.65
C SER A 15 3.33 -37.22 1.76
N LEU A 16 4.30 -37.37 2.66
CA LEU A 16 4.60 -36.38 3.70
C LEU A 16 5.20 -35.08 3.15
N LEU A 17 6.04 -35.16 2.10
CA LEU A 17 6.54 -33.99 1.37
C LEU A 17 5.43 -33.25 0.60
N HIS A 18 4.41 -33.97 0.12
CA HIS A 18 3.25 -33.35 -0.55
C HIS A 18 2.29 -32.65 0.43
N ILE A 19 2.25 -33.07 1.70
CA ILE A 19 1.40 -32.45 2.72
C ILE A 19 2.08 -31.21 3.32
N SER A 20 3.42 -31.13 3.36
CA SER A 20 4.13 -29.98 3.93
C SER A 20 4.36 -28.80 2.95
N SER A 21 4.06 -28.97 1.66
CA SER A 21 4.10 -27.87 0.68
C SER A 21 2.83 -27.01 0.66
N GLY A 22 1.79 -27.41 1.40
CA GLY A 22 0.63 -26.60 1.72
C GLY A 22 0.95 -25.55 2.78
N CYS A 23 1.99 -24.73 2.56
CA CYS A 23 2.12 -23.48 3.29
C CYS A 23 0.86 -22.69 2.95
N PRO A 24 0.01 -22.30 3.92
CA PRO A 24 -1.07 -21.38 3.62
C PRO A 24 -0.37 -20.15 3.06
N HIS A 25 -0.62 -19.86 1.79
CA HIS A 25 -0.23 -18.60 1.19
C HIS A 25 -1.06 -17.56 1.92
N GLU A 26 -0.62 -17.16 3.13
CA GLU A 26 -1.00 -15.91 3.75
C GLU A 26 -0.72 -14.90 2.65
N SER A 27 -1.79 -14.43 2.02
CA SER A 27 -1.70 -13.44 0.97
C SER A 27 -0.78 -12.36 1.49
N GLU A 28 0.40 -12.22 0.89
CA GLU A 28 1.43 -11.26 1.31
C GLU A 28 0.84 -9.83 1.36
N ASN A 29 -0.21 -9.63 0.55
CA ASN A 29 -1.11 -8.49 0.54
C ASN A 29 -1.82 -8.21 1.88
N ALA A 30 -2.26 -9.22 2.64
CA ALA A 30 -2.98 -9.01 3.90
C ALA A 30 -2.12 -8.33 4.96
N LYS A 31 -0.83 -8.69 5.10
CA LYS A 31 0.09 -8.06 6.07
C LYS A 31 0.44 -6.61 5.68
N ALA A 32 0.60 -6.32 4.39
CA ALA A 32 0.86 -4.96 3.91
C ALA A 32 -0.37 -4.04 4.04
N VAL A 33 -1.57 -4.57 3.77
CA VAL A 33 -2.85 -3.90 4.00
C VAL A 33 -3.07 -3.60 5.49
N TYR A 34 -2.72 -4.54 6.36
CA TYR A 34 -2.85 -4.42 7.82
C TYR A 34 -2.02 -3.29 8.43
N LYS A 35 -0.90 -2.91 7.81
CA LYS A 35 0.00 -1.89 8.35
C LYS A 35 -0.36 -0.47 7.90
N SER A 36 -1.01 -0.30 6.75
CA SER A 36 -1.31 1.02 6.18
C SER A 36 -2.73 1.51 6.49
N GLY A 37 -3.71 0.61 6.68
CA GLY A 37 -5.11 1.01 6.89
C GLY A 37 -5.72 1.77 5.70
N GLU A 38 -5.08 1.71 4.53
CA GLU A 38 -5.50 2.36 3.30
C GLU A 38 -6.19 1.34 2.38
N ILE A 39 -7.32 1.75 1.78
CA ILE A 39 -8.01 0.95 0.77
C ILE A 39 -7.12 0.88 -0.47
N LEU A 40 -6.74 -0.34 -0.82
CA LEU A 40 -6.02 -0.70 -2.03
C LEU A 40 -6.70 -0.12 -3.28
N ASP A 41 -5.92 0.53 -4.14
CA ASP A 41 -6.34 0.74 -5.52
C ASP A 41 -6.29 -0.61 -6.25
N GLN A 42 -7.43 -1.31 -6.31
CA GLN A 42 -7.54 -2.63 -6.96
C GLN A 42 -7.46 -2.59 -8.49
N GLY A 43 -7.36 -1.41 -9.10
CA GLY A 43 -7.24 -1.24 -10.55
C GLY A 43 -5.79 -0.97 -10.98
N MET A 44 -5.12 -1.99 -11.49
CA MET A 44 -3.88 -1.85 -12.27
C MET A 44 -4.24 -1.64 -13.75
N PRO A 45 -3.54 -0.78 -14.51
CA PRO A 45 -2.42 0.07 -14.10
C PRO A 45 -2.86 1.43 -13.53
N ILE A 46 -2.08 1.94 -12.57
CA ILE A 46 -2.22 3.32 -12.06
C ILE A 46 -1.61 4.28 -13.10
N THR A 47 -2.46 4.98 -13.84
CA THR A 47 -2.05 6.01 -14.82
C THR A 47 -2.06 7.40 -14.20
N ILE A 48 -1.32 8.34 -14.81
CA ILE A 48 -1.28 9.73 -14.36
C ILE A 48 -2.67 10.40 -14.42
N ASP A 49 -3.51 10.05 -15.39
CA ASP A 49 -4.87 10.58 -15.51
C ASP A 49 -5.78 10.09 -14.38
N ASN A 50 -5.64 8.82 -13.98
CA ASN A 50 -6.34 8.28 -12.82
C ASN A 50 -5.90 9.00 -11.53
N ILE A 51 -4.60 9.33 -11.41
CA ILE A 51 -4.06 10.08 -10.28
C ILE A 51 -4.63 11.50 -10.25
N LYS A 52 -4.59 12.21 -11.39
CA LYS A 52 -5.17 13.54 -11.53
C LYS A 52 -6.63 13.49 -11.10
N ARG A 53 -7.46 12.66 -11.75
CA ARG A 53 -8.88 12.49 -11.41
C ARG A 53 -9.10 12.29 -9.90
N LYS A 54 -8.34 11.40 -9.26
CA LYS A 54 -8.42 11.16 -7.81
C LYS A 54 -8.06 12.38 -6.97
N LEU A 55 -7.06 13.17 -7.34
CA LEU A 55 -6.69 14.39 -6.61
C LEU A 55 -7.84 15.40 -6.58
N LYS A 56 -8.57 15.54 -7.70
CA LYS A 56 -9.74 16.43 -7.78
C LYS A 56 -10.96 15.85 -7.09
N GLU A 57 -11.28 14.57 -7.31
CA GLU A 57 -12.41 13.89 -6.68
C GLU A 57 -12.28 13.84 -5.14
N SER A 58 -11.06 13.65 -4.63
CA SER A 58 -10.78 13.72 -3.18
C SER A 58 -10.73 15.15 -2.63
N GLY A 59 -10.81 16.16 -3.51
CA GLY A 59 -10.72 17.57 -3.16
C GLY A 59 -9.33 18.00 -2.66
N VAL A 60 -8.31 17.13 -2.78
CA VAL A 60 -6.94 17.39 -2.33
C VAL A 60 -6.32 18.50 -3.16
N PHE A 61 -6.50 18.44 -4.48
CA PHE A 61 -5.92 19.40 -5.42
C PHE A 61 -6.63 19.35 -6.77
N ASP A 62 -6.95 20.51 -7.35
CA ASP A 62 -7.41 20.63 -8.73
C ASP A 62 -6.28 21.11 -9.62
N TRP A 63 -5.83 20.26 -10.56
CA TRP A 63 -4.75 20.61 -11.50
C TRP A 63 -5.19 21.62 -12.57
N GLN A 64 -6.49 21.88 -12.68
CA GLN A 64 -7.06 22.89 -13.58
C GLN A 64 -7.43 24.18 -12.86
N ASP A 65 -7.03 24.34 -11.60
CA ASP A 65 -7.33 25.54 -10.82
C ASP A 65 -6.88 26.82 -11.57
N PRO A 66 -7.79 27.78 -11.82
CA PRO A 66 -7.45 29.04 -12.46
C PRO A 66 -6.46 29.89 -11.64
N THR A 67 -6.33 29.66 -10.34
CA THR A 67 -5.39 30.40 -9.47
C THR A 67 -3.93 29.97 -9.63
N LEU A 68 -3.64 28.95 -10.46
CA LEU A 68 -2.27 28.50 -10.73
C LEU A 68 -1.58 29.45 -11.71
N ASN A 69 -0.47 30.02 -11.26
CA ASN A 69 0.40 30.85 -12.07
C ASN A 69 1.24 30.00 -13.04
N ASP A 70 1.75 30.59 -14.13
CA ASP A 70 2.52 29.86 -15.14
C ASP A 70 3.74 29.11 -14.59
N ARG A 71 4.41 29.70 -13.59
CA ARG A 71 5.51 29.05 -12.87
C ARG A 71 5.04 27.79 -12.14
N GLU A 72 3.94 27.90 -11.40
CA GLU A 72 3.36 26.79 -10.65
C GLU A 72 2.85 25.68 -11.58
N ARG A 73 2.30 26.05 -12.74
CA ARG A 73 1.91 25.08 -13.78
C ARG A 73 3.12 24.29 -14.28
N LYS A 74 4.27 24.94 -14.50
CA LYS A 74 5.51 24.26 -14.90
C LYS A 74 6.04 23.34 -13.80
N GLU A 75 6.03 23.79 -12.54
CA GLU A 75 6.43 22.98 -11.39
C GLU A 75 5.51 21.77 -11.21
N LEU A 76 4.20 21.96 -11.40
CA LEU A 76 3.20 20.90 -11.35
C LEU A 76 3.38 19.87 -12.47
N THR A 77 3.69 20.30 -13.70
CA THR A 77 4.00 19.37 -14.80
C THR A 77 5.20 18.50 -14.44
N LYS A 78 6.29 19.10 -13.91
CA LYS A 78 7.48 18.34 -13.46
C LYS A 78 7.17 17.36 -12.33
N LEU A 79 6.28 17.72 -11.41
CA LEU A 79 5.80 16.82 -10.36
C LEU A 79 5.09 15.62 -10.97
N PHE A 80 4.19 15.85 -11.92
CA PHE A 80 3.46 14.77 -12.58
C PHE A 80 4.36 13.88 -13.44
N ASP A 81 5.35 14.42 -14.13
CA ASP A 81 6.34 13.64 -14.87
C ASP A 81 7.14 12.72 -13.92
N ALA A 82 7.55 13.23 -12.76
CA ALA A 82 8.24 12.43 -11.76
C ALA A 82 7.34 11.32 -11.19
N VAL A 83 6.06 11.64 -10.91
CA VAL A 83 5.08 10.65 -10.46
C VAL A 83 4.83 9.59 -11.55
N GLU A 84 4.77 9.97 -12.82
CA GLU A 84 4.62 9.04 -13.93
C GLU A 84 5.81 8.06 -14.01
N ILE A 85 7.05 8.56 -13.89
CA ILE A 85 8.24 7.71 -13.80
C ILE A 85 8.16 6.76 -12.59
N MET A 86 7.67 7.22 -11.44
CA MET A 86 7.48 6.38 -10.26
C MET A 86 6.40 5.31 -10.48
N THR A 87 5.30 5.64 -11.16
CA THR A 87 4.24 4.66 -11.46
C THR A 87 4.69 3.61 -12.49
N THR A 88 5.40 4.03 -13.53
CA THR A 88 5.90 3.13 -14.58
C THR A 88 7.00 2.20 -14.05
N SER A 89 7.94 2.72 -13.25
CA SER A 89 8.93 1.89 -12.58
C SER A 89 8.29 0.89 -11.61
N ARG A 90 7.25 1.29 -10.88
CA ARG A 90 6.48 0.39 -10.01
C ARG A 90 5.76 -0.71 -10.78
N ALA A 91 5.16 -0.39 -11.93
CA ALA A 91 4.45 -1.37 -12.77
C ALA A 91 5.37 -2.49 -13.30
N ARG A 92 6.70 -2.23 -13.36
CA ARG A 92 7.71 -3.23 -13.75
C ARG A 92 8.18 -4.12 -12.59
N GLN A 93 7.84 -3.78 -11.34
CA GLN A 93 8.21 -4.57 -10.18
C GLN A 93 7.24 -5.76 -10.00
N PRO A 94 7.71 -6.92 -9.49
CA PRO A 94 6.84 -8.03 -9.17
C PRO A 94 5.83 -7.65 -8.08
N ALA A 95 4.64 -8.23 -8.12
CA ALA A 95 3.52 -7.87 -7.25
C ALA A 95 3.86 -7.96 -5.74
N SER A 96 4.72 -8.90 -5.34
CA SER A 96 5.21 -9.04 -3.96
C SER A 96 6.01 -7.83 -3.45
N VAL A 97 6.61 -7.05 -4.34
CA VAL A 97 7.45 -5.88 -4.02
C VAL A 97 6.70 -4.55 -4.22
N GLN A 98 5.56 -4.56 -4.93
CA GLN A 98 4.76 -3.37 -5.18
C GLN A 98 4.09 -2.86 -3.90
N ASN A 99 4.87 -2.13 -3.09
CA ASN A 99 4.41 -1.56 -1.82
C ASN A 99 3.16 -0.71 -2.04
N ILE A 100 2.08 -1.09 -1.36
CA ILE A 100 0.71 -0.70 -1.62
C ILE A 100 0.43 0.70 -1.06
N PHE A 101 1.10 1.70 -1.59
CA PHE A 101 0.67 3.09 -1.37
C PHE A 101 -0.48 3.38 -2.32
N THR A 102 -1.52 3.99 -1.77
CA THR A 102 -2.58 4.60 -2.58
C THR A 102 -1.98 5.59 -3.56
N SER A 103 -2.62 5.75 -4.72
CA SER A 103 -2.22 6.71 -5.75
C SER A 103 -1.93 8.10 -5.16
N LEU A 104 -2.74 8.55 -4.19
CA LEU A 104 -2.60 9.86 -3.56
C LEU A 104 -1.38 9.95 -2.63
N ARG A 105 -1.05 8.89 -1.88
CA ARG A 105 0.17 8.86 -1.05
C ARG A 105 1.45 8.85 -1.86
N LEU A 106 1.41 8.26 -3.06
CA LEU A 106 2.54 8.34 -3.98
C LEU A 106 2.83 9.81 -4.36
N VAL A 107 1.79 10.56 -4.73
CA VAL A 107 1.91 11.98 -5.08
C VAL A 107 2.38 12.80 -3.88
N GLU A 108 1.81 12.59 -2.69
CA GLU A 108 2.22 13.31 -1.49
C GLU A 108 3.71 13.13 -1.20
N ARG A 109 4.22 11.89 -1.31
CA ARG A 109 5.64 11.60 -1.10
C ARG A 109 6.53 12.24 -2.15
N ALA A 110 6.13 12.15 -3.42
CA ALA A 110 6.85 12.80 -4.52
C ALA A 110 6.93 14.32 -4.29
N MET A 111 5.80 14.95 -3.98
CA MET A 111 5.72 16.38 -3.69
C MET A 111 6.58 16.76 -2.48
N LYS A 112 6.47 16.04 -1.35
CA LYS A 112 7.28 16.30 -0.14
C LYS A 112 8.78 16.14 -0.40
N LYS A 113 9.18 15.17 -1.24
CA LYS A 113 10.58 14.98 -1.62
C LYS A 113 11.07 16.15 -2.48
N GLN A 114 10.34 16.50 -3.54
CA GLN A 114 10.71 17.60 -4.43
C GLN A 114 10.68 18.97 -3.74
N LEU A 115 9.79 19.17 -2.77
CA LEU A 115 9.77 20.36 -1.92
C LEU A 115 11.05 20.47 -1.08
N LYS A 116 11.48 19.38 -0.44
CA LYS A 116 12.75 19.34 0.33
C LYS A 116 13.98 19.58 -0.56
N GLU A 117 13.93 19.14 -1.81
CA GLU A 117 14.98 19.34 -2.80
C GLU A 117 14.93 20.74 -3.46
N GLY A 118 13.96 21.60 -3.10
CA GLY A 118 13.79 22.93 -3.67
C GLY A 118 13.31 22.95 -5.12
N GLN A 119 12.80 21.83 -5.64
CA GLN A 119 12.29 21.71 -7.01
C GLN A 119 10.85 22.20 -7.17
N ILE A 120 10.10 22.25 -6.06
CA ILE A 120 8.74 22.79 -5.97
C ILE A 120 8.74 23.94 -4.98
N SER A 121 7.99 25.00 -5.32
CA SER A 121 7.75 26.13 -4.42
C SER A 121 6.83 25.77 -3.26
N GLU A 122 7.05 26.39 -2.10
CA GLU A 122 6.14 26.29 -0.95
C GLU A 122 4.74 26.79 -1.29
N THR A 123 4.63 27.79 -2.17
CA THR A 123 3.34 28.32 -2.65
C THR A 123 2.54 27.24 -3.37
N LEU A 124 3.13 26.51 -4.32
CA LEU A 124 2.45 25.38 -4.96
C LEU A 124 2.11 24.28 -3.96
N ALA A 125 3.06 23.92 -3.06
CA ALA A 125 2.84 22.86 -2.09
C ALA A 125 1.67 23.15 -1.13
N SER A 126 1.50 24.42 -0.72
CA SER A 126 0.40 24.87 0.15
C SER A 126 -1.00 24.74 -0.47
N LYS A 127 -1.09 24.66 -1.80
CA LYS A 127 -2.37 24.44 -2.51
C LYS A 127 -2.87 22.99 -2.40
N PHE A 128 -2.03 22.08 -1.94
CA PHE A 128 -2.43 20.69 -1.71
C PHE A 128 -3.01 20.51 -0.30
N HIS A 129 -4.29 20.19 -0.23
CA HIS A 129 -5.01 19.96 1.02
C HIS A 129 -4.91 18.49 1.46
N TRP A 130 -3.71 18.08 1.86
CA TRP A 130 -3.42 16.70 2.28
C TRP A 130 -4.26 16.21 3.46
N ASP A 131 -4.80 17.12 4.27
CA ASP A 131 -5.71 16.80 5.38
C ASP A 131 -7.02 16.19 4.91
N LYS A 132 -7.45 16.45 3.66
CA LYS A 132 -8.62 15.82 3.05
C LYS A 132 -8.39 14.35 2.72
N ILE A 133 -7.12 13.91 2.69
CA ILE A 133 -6.75 12.49 2.76
C ILE A 133 -6.83 11.98 4.19
N THR A 134 -7.86 12.39 4.95
CA THR A 134 -8.49 11.50 5.90
C THR A 134 -9.06 10.33 5.11
N VAL A 135 -8.16 9.41 4.75
CA VAL A 135 -8.43 7.98 4.84
C VAL A 135 -9.24 7.88 6.11
N LYS A 136 -10.47 7.35 6.02
CA LYS A 136 -11.08 6.68 7.15
C LYS A 136 -10.01 5.70 7.60
N ARG A 137 -9.07 6.15 8.45
CA ARG A 137 -8.28 5.28 9.30
C ARG A 137 -9.42 4.48 9.87
N HIS A 138 -9.56 3.22 9.45
CA HIS A 138 -10.29 2.26 10.23
C HIS A 138 -9.55 2.34 11.56
N ARG A 139 -10.06 3.24 12.41
CA ARG A 139 -9.51 3.61 13.68
C ARG A 139 -9.66 2.28 14.35
N ARG A 140 -8.55 1.53 14.41
CA ARG A 140 -8.48 0.16 14.90
C ARG A 140 -9.53 0.10 15.99
N GLU A 141 -10.58 -0.72 15.81
CA GLU A 141 -11.23 -1.21 17.00
C GLU A 141 -10.09 -1.88 17.73
N LYS A 142 -9.58 -1.19 18.77
CA LYS A 142 -8.54 -1.77 19.59
C LYS A 142 -9.15 -3.09 20.02
N PRO A 143 -8.54 -4.23 19.69
CA PRO A 143 -9.11 -5.49 20.12
C PRO A 143 -9.25 -5.36 21.65
N LEU A 144 -10.49 -5.43 22.13
CA LEU A 144 -10.80 -5.24 23.55
C LEU A 144 -10.12 -6.40 24.27
N TYR A 145 -8.96 -6.13 24.87
CA TYR A 145 -8.27 -7.08 25.70
C TYR A 145 -8.23 -6.56 27.13
N HIS A 146 -8.33 -7.49 28.08
CA HIS A 146 -7.95 -7.24 29.45
C HIS A 146 -6.70 -8.09 29.76
N PHE A 147 -5.93 -7.63 30.73
CA PHE A 147 -4.75 -8.34 31.19
C PHE A 147 -5.18 -9.26 32.34
N ASP A 148 -4.96 -10.57 32.20
CA ASP A 148 -5.22 -11.53 33.26
C ASP A 148 -3.99 -11.60 34.18
N ALA A 149 -4.16 -11.19 35.43
CA ALA A 149 -3.10 -11.17 36.42
C ALA A 149 -2.65 -12.59 36.84
N ASN A 150 -3.48 -13.61 36.65
CA ASN A 150 -3.17 -14.97 37.04
C ASN A 150 -2.29 -15.69 36.02
N THR A 151 -2.51 -15.42 34.74
CA THR A 151 -1.78 -16.08 33.64
C THR A 151 -0.72 -15.18 33.00
N ASN A 152 -0.68 -13.88 33.35
CA ASN A 152 0.13 -12.86 32.66
C ASN A 152 -0.12 -12.78 31.15
N MET A 153 -1.31 -13.21 30.70
CA MET A 153 -1.68 -13.23 29.30
C MET A 153 -2.66 -12.10 28.97
N ARG A 154 -2.62 -11.63 27.72
CA ARG A 154 -3.65 -10.74 27.17
C ARG A 154 -4.82 -11.59 26.70
N VAL A 155 -5.97 -11.43 27.33
CA VAL A 155 -7.21 -12.14 26.97
C VAL A 155 -8.06 -11.23 26.11
N PHE A 156 -8.33 -11.65 24.88
CA PHE A 156 -9.16 -10.92 23.93
C PHE A 156 -10.62 -11.30 24.15
N ASN A 157 -11.52 -10.32 24.26
CA ASN A 157 -12.96 -10.58 24.26
C ASN A 157 -13.37 -11.01 22.84
N ILE A 158 -13.50 -12.32 22.63
CA ILE A 158 -14.14 -12.88 21.44
C ILE A 158 -15.65 -12.81 21.70
N ALA A 159 -16.24 -11.64 21.47
CA ALA A 159 -17.69 -11.54 21.37
C ALA A 159 -18.10 -12.05 19.98
N ASN A 160 -18.96 -13.07 19.95
CA ASN A 160 -19.57 -13.63 18.74
C ASN A 160 -20.43 -12.59 18.00
#